data_AF-A0A947SFP1-F1
#
_entry.id   AF-A0A947SFP1-F1
#
_cell.length_a   1.000
_cell.length_b   1.000
_cell.length_c   1.000
_cell.angle_alpha   90.00
_cell.angle_beta   90.00
_cell.angle_gamma   90.00
#
_symmetry.space_group_name_H-M   'P 1'
#
loop_
_entity.id
_entity.type
_entity.pdbx_description
1 polymer ?
#
loop_
_entity_poly.entity_id
_entity_poly.type
_entity_poly.pdbx_seq_one_letter_code
_entity_poly.pdbx_strand_id
1 'polypeptide(L)'
;MRKKIWLAFAAILVLTILAGVIDYPKGPDLKIDWGDFKVDKEIKINLGLDLQGGAHLVYEADMSNKAPEEYDDALAGVKDVIERKVNALGLNEPVIQTNKSGNNYRVIIELPGVTDVNEAIEMI
;
A
#
# COMPACT_ATOMS: atom_id res chain seq x y z
N MET A 1 -28.71 8.81 38.41
CA MET A 1 -28.57 9.44 37.09
C MET A 1 -27.21 10.12 36.89
N ARG A 2 -26.76 11.05 37.77
CA ARG A 2 -25.43 11.71 37.68
C ARG A 2 -24.20 10.79 37.56
N LYS A 3 -24.16 9.65 38.28
CA LYS A 3 -23.01 8.70 38.23
C LYS A 3 -22.84 8.02 36.86
N LYS A 4 -23.95 7.69 36.18
CA LYS A 4 -23.91 7.09 34.83
C LYS A 4 -23.37 8.07 33.80
N ILE A 5 -23.71 9.35 33.94
CA ILE A 5 -23.21 10.44 33.08
C ILE A 5 -21.70 10.63 33.27
N TRP A 6 -21.21 10.61 34.51
CA TRP A 6 -19.78 10.69 34.79
C TRP A 6 -18.99 9.49 34.28
N LEU A 7 -19.54 8.28 34.39
CA LEU A 7 -18.94 7.08 33.82
C LEU A 7 -18.87 7.14 32.29
N ALA A 8 -19.95 7.58 31.64
CA ALA A 8 -19.96 7.76 30.18
C ALA A 8 -18.93 8.81 29.74
N PHE A 9 -18.83 9.93 30.45
CA PHE A 9 -17.83 10.97 30.17
C PHE A 9 -16.40 10.45 30.34
N ALA A 10 -16.11 9.72 31.42
CA ALA A 10 -14.81 9.11 31.63
C ALA A 10 -14.46 8.09 30.54
N ALA A 11 -15.43 7.26 30.12
CA ALA A 11 -15.23 6.32 29.03
C ALA A 11 -14.92 7.01 27.70
N ILE A 12 -15.64 8.08 27.35
CA ILE A 12 -15.36 8.88 26.16
C ILE A 12 -13.96 9.49 26.23
N LEU A 13 -13.59 10.05 27.39
CA LEU A 13 -12.29 10.69 27.56
C LEU A 13 -11.13 9.67 27.43
N VAL A 14 -11.28 8.48 27.99
CA VAL A 14 -10.32 7.37 27.81
C VAL A 14 -10.23 6.95 26.34
N LEU A 15 -11.37 6.84 25.65
CA LEU A 15 -11.42 6.44 24.25
C LEU A 15 -10.75 7.49 23.34
N THR A 16 -10.97 8.78 23.62
CA THR A 16 -10.29 9.88 22.91
C THR A 16 -8.78 9.85 23.13
N ILE A 17 -8.32 9.60 24.36
CA ILE A 17 -6.89 9.48 24.66
C ILE A 17 -6.29 8.28 23.91
N LEU A 18 -6.95 7.12 23.94
CA LEU A 18 -6.50 5.93 23.21
C LEU A 18 -6.43 6.18 21.70
N ALA A 19 -7.46 6.81 21.13
CA ALA A 19 -7.48 7.17 19.71
C ALA A 19 -6.32 8.12 19.36
N GLY A 20 -6.09 9.15 20.19
CA GLY A 20 -4.98 10.08 19.99
C GLY A 20 -3.59 9.43 20.11
N VAL A 21 -3.43 8.43 20.97
CA VAL A 21 -2.16 7.66 21.09
C VAL A 21 -1.94 6.78 19.85
N ILE A 22 -2.99 6.18 19.29
CA ILE A 22 -2.91 5.35 18.08
C ILE A 22 -2.65 6.20 16.83
N ASP A 23 -3.27 7.37 16.73
CA ASP A 23 -3.14 8.29 15.58
C ASP A 23 -1.80 9.04 15.58
N TYR A 24 -1.06 9.04 16.69
CA TYR A 24 0.21 9.75 16.79
C TYR A 24 1.30 9.03 15.96
N PRO A 25 1.87 9.67 14.92
CA PRO A 25 2.76 9.02 13.94
C PRO A 25 4.13 8.59 14.49
N LYS A 26 4.49 9.04 15.70
CA LYS A 26 5.65 8.56 16.47
C LYS A 26 5.22 7.92 17.79
N GLY A 27 4.03 7.32 17.80
CA GLY A 27 3.44 6.65 18.95
C GLY A 27 4.31 5.50 19.45
N PRO A 28 4.24 5.19 20.75
CA PRO A 28 4.84 3.96 21.27
C PRO A 28 4.21 2.74 20.61
N ASP A 29 4.99 1.68 20.41
CA ASP A 29 4.45 0.38 20.00
C ASP A 29 3.30 -0.04 20.93
N LEU A 30 2.26 -0.64 20.38
CA LEU A 30 1.15 -1.14 21.16
C LEU A 30 1.59 -2.42 21.87
N LYS A 31 2.05 -2.26 23.12
CA LYS A 31 2.45 -3.35 24.00
C LYS A 31 1.43 -3.50 25.13
N ILE A 32 0.49 -4.44 24.94
CA ILE A 32 -0.50 -4.79 25.97
C ILE A 32 -0.12 -6.16 26.51
N ASP A 33 0.22 -6.22 27.80
CA ASP A 33 0.43 -7.47 28.54
C ASP A 33 -0.64 -7.59 29.63
N TRP A 34 -1.70 -8.36 29.32
CA TRP A 34 -2.77 -8.69 30.26
C TRP A 34 -2.90 -10.22 30.39
N GLY A 35 -1.85 -10.83 30.95
CA GLY A 35 -1.82 -12.26 31.27
C GLY A 35 -1.75 -13.11 30.01
N ASP A 36 -2.84 -13.79 29.67
CA ASP A 36 -2.94 -14.62 28.47
C ASP A 36 -3.08 -13.79 27.18
N PHE A 37 -3.42 -12.50 27.28
CA PHE A 37 -3.54 -11.60 26.14
C PHE A 37 -2.28 -10.73 26.02
N LYS A 38 -1.43 -11.06 25.05
CA LYS A 38 -0.23 -10.29 24.69
C LYS A 38 -0.38 -9.76 23.28
N VAL A 39 -0.38 -8.44 23.15
CA VAL A 39 -0.32 -7.75 21.86
C VAL A 39 0.99 -6.99 21.82
N ASP A 40 1.84 -7.35 20.86
CA ASP A 40 3.03 -6.59 20.49
C ASP A 40 2.86 -6.21 19.02
N LYS A 41 2.38 -4.98 18.79
CA LYS A 41 2.14 -4.45 17.45
C LYS A 41 2.92 -3.16 17.27
N GLU A 42 3.92 -3.20 16.39
CA GLU A 42 4.58 -2.01 15.88
C GLU A 42 3.57 -1.22 15.03
N ILE A 43 3.26 0.02 15.46
CA ILE A 43 2.40 0.92 14.68
C ILE A 43 3.32 1.68 13.71
N LYS A 44 3.64 1.05 12.59
CA LYS A 44 4.35 1.69 11.47
C LYS A 44 3.34 2.25 10.48
N ILE A 45 3.51 3.51 10.12
CA ILE A 45 2.78 4.14 9.02
C ILE A 45 3.55 3.83 7.74
N ASN A 46 2.90 3.15 6.79
CA ASN A 46 3.43 2.99 5.43
C ASN A 46 3.23 4.31 4.68
N LEU A 47 4.28 4.81 4.04
CA LEU A 47 4.26 6.07 3.31
C LEU A 47 4.13 5.77 1.81
N GLY A 48 3.30 6.55 1.10
CA GLY A 48 3.16 6.44 -0.35
C GLY A 48 4.41 6.93 -1.09
N LEU A 49 4.46 6.72 -2.42
CA LEU A 49 5.57 7.14 -3.29
C LEU A 49 5.89 8.65 -3.18
N ASP A 50 4.87 9.48 -3.00
CA ASP A 50 5.00 10.93 -2.87
C ASP A 50 5.71 11.36 -1.57
N LEU A 51 5.60 10.55 -0.51
CA LEU A 51 6.18 10.83 0.81
C LEU A 51 7.44 10.00 1.11
N GLN A 52 7.50 8.75 0.65
CA GLN A 52 8.61 7.82 0.85
C GLN A 52 9.66 7.91 -0.26
N GLY A 53 9.28 8.43 -1.43
CA GLY A 53 10.07 8.27 -2.65
C GLY A 53 10.02 6.83 -3.17
N GLY A 54 10.62 6.61 -4.34
CA GLY A 54 10.59 5.31 -5.01
C GLY A 54 10.74 5.43 -6.52
N ALA A 55 10.40 4.36 -7.22
CA ALA A 55 10.43 4.31 -8.69
C ALA A 55 9.02 4.43 -9.27
N HIS A 56 8.87 5.26 -10.29
CA HIS A 56 7.68 5.33 -11.15
C HIS A 56 8.07 4.98 -12.57
N LEU A 57 7.55 3.88 -13.07
CA LEU A 57 7.87 3.33 -14.39
C LEU A 57 6.62 3.36 -15.27
N VAL A 58 6.79 3.83 -16.51
CA VAL A 58 5.73 3.86 -17.51
C VAL A 58 6.19 3.04 -18.71
N TYR A 59 5.57 1.89 -18.91
CA TYR A 59 5.80 1.04 -20.06
C TYR A 59 4.70 1.23 -21.10
N GLU A 60 5.07 1.32 -22.37
CA GLU A 60 4.12 1.30 -23.48
C GLU A 60 4.10 -0.10 -24.08
N ALA A 61 2.91 -0.68 -24.19
CA ALA A 61 2.72 -2.01 -24.71
C ALA A 61 2.65 -1.98 -26.23
N ASP A 62 3.57 -2.72 -26.87
CA ASP A 62 3.56 -2.92 -28.32
C ASP A 62 2.48 -3.95 -28.71
N MET A 63 1.40 -3.46 -29.29
CA MET A 63 0.25 -4.26 -29.72
C MET A 63 0.29 -4.62 -31.22
N SER A 64 1.36 -4.29 -31.93
CA SER A 64 1.47 -4.49 -33.40
C SER A 64 1.24 -5.93 -33.86
N ASN A 65 1.54 -6.92 -33.01
CA ASN A 65 1.43 -8.35 -33.30
C ASN A 65 0.22 -9.04 -32.66
N LYS A 66 -0.76 -8.28 -32.17
CA LYS A 66 -1.92 -8.80 -31.44
C LYS A 66 -3.23 -8.43 -32.12
N ALA A 67 -4.23 -9.31 -32.03
CA ALA A 67 -5.58 -8.97 -32.47
C ALA A 67 -6.21 -8.00 -31.46
N PRO A 68 -7.05 -7.03 -31.90
CA PRO A 68 -7.68 -6.07 -30.98
C PRO A 68 -8.48 -6.70 -29.83
N GLU A 69 -9.05 -7.88 -30.08
CA GLU A 69 -9.80 -8.66 -29.09
C GLU A 69 -8.90 -9.22 -27.97
N GLU A 70 -7.60 -9.40 -28.22
CA GLU A 70 -6.63 -9.93 -27.25
C GLU A 70 -5.94 -8.86 -26.39
N TYR A 71 -6.14 -7.57 -26.70
CA TYR A 71 -5.40 -6.48 -26.04
C TYR A 71 -5.63 -6.42 -24.53
N ASP A 72 -6.88 -6.62 -24.11
CA ASP A 72 -7.28 -6.53 -22.72
C ASP A 72 -6.70 -7.68 -21.89
N ASP A 73 -6.77 -8.90 -22.43
CA ASP A 73 -6.22 -10.10 -21.82
C ASP A 73 -4.68 -10.05 -21.78
N ALA A 74 -4.05 -9.52 -22.83
CA ALA A 74 -2.60 -9.33 -22.86
C ALA A 74 -2.14 -8.35 -21.77
N LEU A 75 -2.84 -7.22 -21.60
CA LEU A 75 -2.53 -6.24 -20.56
C LEU A 75 -2.78 -6.77 -19.15
N ALA A 76 -3.87 -7.52 -18.96
CA ALA A 76 -4.16 -8.17 -17.69
C ALA A 76 -3.07 -9.20 -17.34
N GLY A 77 -2.64 -10.01 -18.32
CA GLY A 77 -1.56 -10.98 -18.13
C GLY A 77 -0.23 -10.31 -17.77
N VAL A 78 0.12 -9.20 -18.42
CA VAL A 78 1.30 -8.40 -18.07
C VAL A 78 1.20 -7.88 -16.64
N LYS A 79 0.06 -7.26 -16.29
CA LYS A 79 -0.20 -6.77 -14.93
C LYS A 79 0.02 -7.88 -13.88
N ASP A 80 -0.58 -9.06 -14.08
CA ASP A 80 -0.49 -10.18 -13.14
C ASP A 80 0.93 -10.73 -12.98
N VAL A 81 1.71 -10.75 -14.06
CA VAL A 81 3.12 -11.17 -14.02
C VAL A 81 3.93 -10.18 -13.17
N ILE A 82 3.77 -8.89 -13.42
CA ILE A 82 4.50 -7.83 -12.73
C ILE A 82 4.12 -7.83 -11.25
N GLU A 83 2.83 -7.86 -10.94
CA GLU A 83 2.32 -7.90 -9.56
C GLU A 83 2.92 -9.08 -8.77
N ARG A 84 2.98 -10.27 -9.37
CA ARG A 84 3.60 -11.44 -8.74
C ARG A 84 5.10 -11.28 -8.51
N LYS A 85 5.84 -10.74 -9.49
CA LYS A 85 7.30 -10.51 -9.36
C LYS A 85 7.59 -9.53 -8.23
N VAL A 86 6.86 -8.41 -8.21
CA VAL A 86 7.02 -7.36 -7.22
C VAL A 86 6.63 -7.84 -5.81
N ASN A 87 5.54 -8.61 -5.68
CA ASN A 87 5.16 -9.22 -4.40
C ASN A 87 6.21 -10.20 -3.87
N ALA A 88 6.89 -10.94 -4.76
CA ALA A 88 7.94 -11.88 -4.36
C ALA A 88 9.19 -11.18 -3.79
N LEU A 89 9.37 -9.90 -4.08
CA LEU A 89 10.49 -9.09 -3.60
C LEU A 89 10.23 -8.46 -2.23
N GLY A 90 9.03 -8.66 -1.67
CA GLY A 90 8.66 -8.13 -0.36
C GLY A 90 8.47 -6.62 -0.36
N LEU A 91 8.20 -6.03 -1.53
CA LEU A 91 7.87 -4.61 -1.63
C LEU A 91 6.49 -4.36 -1.02
N ASN A 92 6.42 -3.37 -0.14
CA ASN A 92 5.18 -3.00 0.52
C ASN A 92 4.38 -2.07 -0.40
N GLU A 93 3.15 -2.45 -0.70
CA GLU A 93 2.15 -1.63 -1.40
C GLU A 93 2.54 -1.17 -2.82
N PRO A 94 3.01 -2.06 -3.72
CA PRO A 94 3.23 -1.70 -5.11
C PRO A 94 1.90 -1.42 -5.83
N VAL A 95 1.88 -0.41 -6.69
CA VAL A 95 0.69 -0.05 -7.47
C VAL A 95 0.96 -0.32 -8.94
N ILE A 96 0.20 -1.24 -9.53
CA ILE A 96 0.27 -1.57 -10.96
C ILE A 96 -1.05 -1.23 -11.62
N GLN A 97 -1.02 -0.30 -12.58
CA GLN A 97 -2.19 0.20 -13.28
C GLN A 97 -2.01 0.09 -14.79
N THR A 98 -3.08 -0.26 -15.49
CA THR A 98 -3.11 -0.24 -16.96
C THR A 98 -3.86 1.02 -17.42
N ASN A 99 -3.23 1.85 -18.23
CA ASN A 99 -3.85 3.03 -18.84
C ASN A 99 -4.10 2.77 -20.33
N LYS A 100 -5.32 3.03 -20.80
CA LYS A 100 -5.71 2.89 -22.20
C LYS A 100 -6.12 4.26 -22.71
N SER A 101 -5.40 4.80 -23.69
CA SER A 101 -5.68 6.11 -24.27
C SER A 101 -5.64 6.02 -25.79
N GLY A 102 -6.82 5.96 -26.42
CA GLY A 102 -6.94 5.71 -27.85
C GLY A 102 -6.31 4.37 -28.22
N ASN A 103 -5.30 4.41 -29.10
CA ASN A 103 -4.51 3.24 -29.51
C ASN A 103 -3.27 2.98 -28.65
N ASN A 104 -3.01 3.81 -27.63
CA ASN A 104 -1.86 3.65 -26.76
C ASN A 104 -2.27 2.89 -25.50
N TYR A 105 -1.54 1.81 -25.24
CA TYR A 105 -1.72 0.96 -24.07
C TYR A 105 -0.49 1.07 -23.20
N ARG A 106 -0.67 1.44 -21.94
CA ARG A 106 0.43 1.64 -21.00
C ARG A 106 0.23 0.87 -19.72
N VAL A 107 1.33 0.43 -19.14
CA VAL A 107 1.39 -0.16 -17.81
C VAL A 107 2.23 0.77 -16.95
N ILE A 108 1.60 1.32 -15.92
CA ILE A 108 2.19 2.23 -14.95
C ILE A 108 2.47 1.41 -13.70
N ILE A 109 3.71 1.48 -13.21
CA ILE A 109 4.19 0.70 -12.08
C ILE A 109 4.81 1.68 -11.08
N GLU A 110 4.32 1.65 -9.86
CA GLU A 110 4.82 2.47 -8.76
C GLU A 110 5.35 1.55 -7.67
N LEU A 111 6.63 1.72 -7.34
CA LEU A 111 7.36 0.91 -6.38
C LEU A 111 7.86 1.80 -5.24
N PRO A 112 7.08 1.97 -4.15
CA PRO A 112 7.50 2.74 -2.98
C PRO A 112 8.76 2.14 -2.35
N GLY A 113 9.70 3.00 -1.97
CA GLY A 113 10.94 2.58 -1.29
C GLY A 113 12.02 1.96 -2.18
N VAL A 114 11.78 1.75 -3.48
CA VAL A 114 12.83 1.34 -4.43
C VAL A 114 13.60 2.58 -4.89
N THR A 115 14.83 2.75 -4.42
CA THR A 115 15.64 3.94 -4.72
C THR A 115 16.41 3.84 -6.03
N ASP A 116 16.69 2.63 -6.52
CA ASP A 116 17.39 2.41 -7.79
C ASP A 116 16.40 1.98 -8.89
N VAL A 117 16.25 2.84 -9.89
CA VAL A 117 15.38 2.61 -11.05
C VAL A 117 15.89 1.44 -11.91
N ASN A 118 17.20 1.20 -11.97
CA ASN A 118 17.73 0.08 -12.75
C ASN A 118 17.40 -1.25 -12.08
N GLU A 119 17.52 -1.31 -10.75
CA GLU A 119 17.06 -2.47 -9.98
C GLU A 119 15.58 -2.73 -10.26
N ALA A 120 14.75 -1.68 -10.24
CA ALA A 120 13.33 -1.79 -10.59
C ALA A 120 13.09 -2.36 -11.99
N ILE A 121 13.88 -1.95 -12.98
CA ILE A 121 13.77 -2.42 -14.36
C ILE A 121 14.20 -3.89 -14.48
N GLU A 122 15.26 -4.32 -13.81
CA GLU A 122 15.73 -5.72 -13.82
C GLU A 122 14.74 -6.69 -13.17
N MET A 123 13.90 -6.18 -12.27
CA MET A 123 12.91 -6.95 -11.53
C MET A 123 11.62 -7.23 -12.33
N ILE A 124 11.38 -6.54 -13.44
CA ILE A 124 10.13 -6.55 -14.24
C ILE A 124 10.27 -7.40 -15.49
#